data_AF-C8PPR7-F1
#
_entry.id   AF-C8PPR7-F1
#
_cell.length_a   1.000
_cell.length_b   1.000
_cell.length_c   1.000
_cell.angle_alpha   90.00
_cell.angle_beta   90.00
_cell.angle_gamma   90.00
#
_symmetry.space_group_name_H-M   'P 1'
#
loop_
_entity.id
_entity.type
_entity.pdbx_description
1 polymer ?
#
loop_
_entity_poly.entity_id
_entity_poly.type
_entity_poly.pdbx_seq_one_letter_code
_entity_poly.pdbx_strand_id
1 'polypeptide(L)'
;MDSLPDESEGAAGKSTKKQQEKKTAEHAVLQLPDILTHSELYTEYLAIILTLDVFLNDVKKRKPMPTRPVDGIALRLRNLIAADRPLVISFVLSAIIPEREMAKALVDTAILAETIANFMKLPEDYIDDIVLGALLHDCGMLKIPDTILKKKGTLSDTEMQTVAAHTVYGYKAVLSEFMYTERVAMLVLQHHERWDGKGYPNGLDKESIEIGARIIAAVDAFVAMTAQKAYRSALLGYDAMKTLLADKGRRFDYEIIKAMIQSIGVYPIGSIVLMNDTSIVRVVGVAPEAPLRPLIRVLIDETGHLYPNNKGKLIDLREYKNIFIVKAIDPSQYQQKKMTEERLGPAGEAFAAKWLERNGYSVIARNWRTRTGEIDIIAEKNETLIFFEVKTLPHTAFTDLDIIVGNRKQERICKTAKYFLLTHRKYNKMHIRFDVLVLPFDPRTTEEAEPVHLENAFEDYI
;
A
#
# COMPACT_ATOMS: atom_id res chain seq x y z
N MET A 1 6.28 34.43 52.58
CA MET A 1 5.30 33.35 52.31
C MET A 1 5.34 33.14 50.82
N ASP A 2 6.09 32.12 50.41
CA ASP A 2 6.39 31.81 49.02
C ASP A 2 5.13 31.34 48.27
N SER A 3 4.82 32.03 47.19
CA SER A 3 3.82 31.63 46.20
C SER A 3 4.41 30.54 45.30
N LEU A 4 3.80 29.36 45.34
CA LEU A 4 4.07 28.25 44.42
C LEU A 4 3.77 28.67 42.95
N PRO A 5 4.57 28.25 41.96
CA PRO A 5 4.35 28.59 40.56
C PRO A 5 3.24 27.76 39.91
N ASP A 6 2.54 28.40 38.99
CA ASP A 6 1.45 27.88 38.15
C ASP A 6 1.96 26.76 37.22
N GLU A 7 1.48 25.51 37.42
CA GLU A 7 1.83 24.34 36.59
C GLU A 7 0.85 24.09 35.42
N SER A 8 0.12 25.10 34.95
CA SER A 8 -0.92 24.91 33.91
C SER A 8 -0.46 25.19 32.46
N GLU A 9 0.63 25.91 32.22
CA GLU A 9 1.11 26.25 30.86
C GLU A 9 2.09 25.23 30.23
N GLY A 10 2.65 24.29 31.01
CA GLY A 10 3.65 23.33 30.54
C GLY A 10 3.11 22.03 29.90
N ALA A 11 1.84 21.69 30.15
CA ALA A 11 1.26 20.39 29.77
C ALA A 11 0.64 20.38 28.35
N ALA A 12 0.02 21.49 27.94
CA ALA A 12 -0.58 21.62 26.60
C ALA A 12 0.49 21.60 25.49
N GLY A 13 1.59 22.36 25.64
CA GLY A 13 2.68 22.39 24.66
C GLY A 13 3.46 21.07 24.51
N LYS A 14 3.59 20.29 25.59
CA LYS A 14 4.22 18.95 25.56
C LYS A 14 3.32 17.88 24.91
N SER A 15 2.00 18.01 25.05
CA SER A 15 0.99 17.13 24.44
C SER A 15 0.97 17.27 22.92
N THR A 16 0.91 18.50 22.41
CA THR A 16 0.88 18.80 20.97
C THR A 16 2.17 18.34 20.27
N LYS A 17 3.32 18.55 20.93
CA LYS A 17 4.63 18.10 20.40
C LYS A 17 4.76 16.57 20.35
N LYS A 18 4.32 15.85 21.39
CA LYS A 18 4.26 14.37 21.40
C LYS A 18 3.30 13.81 20.35
N GLN A 19 2.15 14.45 20.13
CA GLN A 19 1.21 14.04 19.09
C GLN A 19 1.77 14.27 17.69
N GLN A 20 2.47 15.39 17.46
CA GLN A 20 3.11 15.67 16.19
C GLN A 20 4.30 14.73 15.92
N GLU A 21 5.10 14.41 16.94
CA GLU A 21 6.17 13.41 16.88
C GLU A 21 5.62 12.00 16.58
N LYS A 22 4.50 11.61 17.22
CA LYS A 22 3.83 10.33 16.95
C LYS A 22 3.31 10.24 15.51
N LYS A 23 2.76 11.33 14.95
CA LYS A 23 2.27 11.39 13.55
C LYS A 23 3.41 11.24 12.55
N THR A 24 4.52 11.94 12.75
CA THR A 24 5.71 11.81 11.91
C THR A 24 6.28 10.40 11.99
N ALA A 25 6.28 9.79 13.19
CA ALA A 25 6.73 8.42 13.39
C ALA A 25 5.82 7.39 12.69
N GLU A 26 4.50 7.57 12.73
CA GLU A 26 3.54 6.70 12.01
C GLU A 26 3.70 6.81 10.49
N HIS A 27 3.87 8.03 9.97
CA HIS A 27 4.15 8.24 8.56
C HIS A 27 5.42 7.49 8.14
N ALA A 28 6.51 7.67 8.89
CA ALA A 28 7.78 7.00 8.62
C ALA A 28 7.67 5.47 8.70
N VAL A 29 6.87 4.94 9.62
CA VAL A 29 6.70 3.49 9.83
C VAL A 29 5.99 2.80 8.66
N LEU A 30 5.07 3.48 7.96
CA LEU A 30 4.38 2.93 6.80
C LEU A 30 5.20 3.04 5.50
N GLN A 31 6.23 3.88 5.48
CA GLN A 31 7.19 3.99 4.37
C GLN A 31 8.24 2.88 4.43
N LEU A 32 9.00 2.71 3.34
CA LEU A 32 10.19 1.87 3.35
C LEU A 32 11.05 2.24 4.58
N PRO A 33 11.38 1.27 5.44
CA PRO A 33 12.23 1.50 6.60
C PRO A 33 13.55 2.18 6.22
N ASP A 34 14.04 3.09 7.05
CA ASP A 34 15.31 3.80 6.80
C ASP A 34 16.48 2.81 6.61
N ILE A 35 16.46 1.70 7.36
CA ILE A 35 17.48 0.65 7.24
C ILE A 35 17.50 0.00 5.84
N LEU A 36 16.36 -0.02 5.15
CA LEU A 36 16.28 -0.55 3.79
C LEU A 36 16.66 0.51 2.76
N THR A 37 16.26 1.77 2.94
CA THR A 37 16.63 2.88 2.04
C THR A 37 18.11 3.24 2.09
N HIS A 38 18.82 2.86 3.16
CA HIS A 38 20.28 3.04 3.28
C HIS A 38 21.06 1.72 3.09
N SER A 39 20.39 0.65 2.67
CA SER A 39 21.07 -0.61 2.38
C SER A 39 21.96 -0.49 1.13
N GLU A 40 23.04 -1.26 1.08
CA GLU A 40 23.89 -1.37 -0.11
C GLU A 40 23.08 -1.81 -1.34
N LEU A 41 22.12 -2.72 -1.15
CA LEU A 41 21.23 -3.20 -2.20
C LEU A 41 20.30 -2.11 -2.75
N TYR A 42 19.75 -1.26 -1.89
CA TYR A 42 18.94 -0.13 -2.36
C TYR A 42 19.78 0.92 -3.09
N THR A 43 21.00 1.18 -2.60
CA THR A 43 21.95 2.05 -3.28
C THR A 43 22.29 1.52 -4.68
N GLU A 44 22.52 0.21 -4.80
CA GLU A 44 22.78 -0.44 -6.08
C GLU A 44 21.57 -0.39 -7.01
N TYR A 45 20.36 -0.63 -6.49
CA TYR A 45 19.10 -0.46 -7.23
C TYR A 45 18.96 0.96 -7.81
N LEU A 46 19.23 2.00 -7.00
CA LEU A 46 19.23 3.39 -7.48
C LEU A 46 20.32 3.63 -8.54
N ALA A 47 21.51 3.09 -8.34
CA ALA A 47 22.63 3.24 -9.28
C ALA A 47 22.33 2.58 -10.63
N ILE A 48 21.67 1.42 -10.65
CA ILE A 48 21.19 0.75 -11.87
C ILE A 48 20.19 1.63 -12.61
N ILE A 49 19.21 2.20 -11.91
CA ILE A 49 18.21 3.10 -12.50
C ILE A 49 18.86 4.36 -13.08
N LEU A 50 19.80 4.97 -12.36
CA LEU A 50 20.54 6.13 -12.84
C LEU A 50 21.36 5.79 -14.09
N THR A 51 21.99 4.62 -14.12
CA THR A 51 22.77 4.16 -15.29
C THR A 51 21.86 3.95 -16.50
N LEU A 52 20.69 3.33 -16.30
CA LEU A 52 19.71 3.15 -17.38
C LEU A 52 19.14 4.48 -17.86
N ASP A 53 18.86 5.42 -16.97
CA ASP A 53 18.37 6.76 -17.32
C ASP A 53 19.38 7.52 -18.20
N VAL A 54 20.68 7.42 -17.91
CA VAL A 54 21.74 7.98 -18.76
C VAL A 54 21.70 7.33 -20.16
N PHE A 55 21.59 6.01 -20.23
CA PHE A 55 21.46 5.28 -21.49
C PHE A 55 20.24 5.77 -22.31
N LEU A 56 19.05 5.85 -21.69
CA LEU A 56 17.84 6.31 -22.36
C LEU A 56 17.98 7.76 -22.87
N ASN A 57 18.62 8.63 -22.08
CA ASN A 57 18.89 10.01 -22.48
C ASN A 57 19.85 10.10 -23.67
N ASP A 58 20.85 9.22 -23.74
CA ASP A 58 21.80 9.15 -24.86
C ASP A 58 21.13 8.64 -26.14
N VAL A 59 20.25 7.64 -26.03
CA VAL A 59 19.39 7.17 -27.13
C VAL A 59 18.46 8.29 -27.60
N LYS A 60 17.80 9.00 -26.69
CA LYS A 60 16.91 10.13 -27.02
C LYS A 60 17.66 11.25 -27.76
N LYS A 61 18.91 11.51 -27.38
CA LYS A 61 19.80 12.50 -28.02
C LYS A 61 20.46 11.99 -29.30
N ARG A 62 20.17 10.75 -29.73
CA ARG A 62 20.74 10.10 -30.91
C ARG A 62 22.27 10.08 -30.90
N LYS A 63 22.86 9.89 -29.71
CA LYS A 63 24.31 9.69 -29.61
C LYS A 63 24.69 8.32 -30.20
N PRO A 64 25.91 8.16 -30.74
CA PRO A 64 26.42 6.84 -31.09
C PRO A 64 26.40 5.93 -29.86
N MET A 65 25.82 4.74 -30.00
CA MET A 65 25.70 3.77 -28.91
C MET A 65 26.77 2.67 -29.06
N PRO A 66 27.39 2.24 -27.95
CA PRO A 66 28.24 1.05 -27.99
C PRO A 66 27.40 -0.20 -28.27
N THR A 67 28.05 -1.25 -28.75
CA THR A 67 27.40 -2.56 -28.89
C THR A 67 26.99 -3.08 -27.52
N ARG A 68 25.82 -3.70 -27.45
CA ARG A 68 25.24 -4.31 -26.24
C ARG A 68 25.31 -3.38 -25.00
N PRO A 69 24.72 -2.17 -25.10
CA PRO A 69 24.93 -1.09 -24.14
C PRO A 69 24.37 -1.35 -22.74
N VAL A 70 23.46 -2.33 -22.57
CA VAL A 70 22.80 -2.60 -21.29
C VAL A 70 23.24 -3.92 -20.63
N ASP A 71 24.23 -4.63 -21.16
CA ASP A 71 24.71 -5.89 -20.59
C ASP A 71 25.22 -5.74 -19.15
N GLY A 72 25.99 -4.68 -18.89
CA GLY A 72 26.45 -4.36 -17.54
C GLY A 72 25.30 -4.04 -16.58
N ILE A 73 24.23 -3.42 -17.08
CA ILE A 73 23.02 -3.12 -16.29
C ILE A 73 22.29 -4.43 -15.96
N ALA A 74 22.08 -5.29 -16.97
CA ALA A 74 21.43 -6.59 -16.80
C ALA A 74 22.18 -7.48 -15.80
N LEU A 75 23.51 -7.58 -15.90
CA LEU A 75 24.34 -8.35 -14.97
C LEU A 75 24.24 -7.84 -13.53
N ARG A 76 24.36 -6.51 -13.35
CA ARG A 76 24.18 -5.87 -12.03
C ARG A 76 22.80 -6.15 -11.46
N LEU A 77 21.77 -6.11 -12.30
CA LEU A 77 20.40 -6.42 -11.90
C LEU A 77 20.22 -7.89 -11.49
N ARG A 78 20.74 -8.85 -12.27
CA ARG A 78 20.73 -10.27 -11.89
C ARG A 78 21.42 -10.50 -10.54
N ASN A 79 22.59 -9.87 -10.32
CA ASN A 79 23.33 -9.97 -9.07
C ASN A 79 22.55 -9.36 -7.89
N LEU A 80 21.93 -8.19 -8.09
CA LEU A 80 21.10 -7.53 -7.10
C LEU A 80 19.94 -8.44 -6.67
N ILE A 81 19.21 -9.02 -7.62
CA ILE A 81 18.09 -9.93 -7.33
C ILE A 81 18.57 -11.21 -6.65
N ALA A 82 19.71 -11.78 -7.07
CA ALA A 82 20.28 -12.97 -6.46
C ALA A 82 20.72 -12.75 -4.99
N ALA A 83 21.12 -11.53 -4.63
CA ALA A 83 21.56 -11.20 -3.28
C ALA A 83 20.41 -11.27 -2.25
N ASP A 84 19.26 -10.69 -2.56
CA ASP A 84 18.05 -10.77 -1.72
C ASP A 84 16.78 -10.45 -2.53
N ARG A 85 16.24 -11.46 -3.21
CA ARG A 85 15.07 -11.30 -4.09
C ARG A 85 13.84 -10.70 -3.39
N PRO A 86 13.40 -11.19 -2.21
CA PRO A 86 12.27 -10.57 -1.49
C PRO A 86 12.49 -9.08 -1.21
N LEU A 87 13.69 -8.70 -0.76
CA LEU A 87 13.99 -7.30 -0.48
C LEU A 87 13.97 -6.45 -1.74
N VAL A 88 14.55 -6.92 -2.85
CA VAL A 88 14.59 -6.19 -4.12
C VAL A 88 13.18 -6.00 -4.70
N ILE A 89 12.32 -7.01 -4.63
CA ILE A 89 10.90 -6.88 -5.03
C ILE A 89 10.20 -5.80 -4.20
N SER A 90 10.52 -5.68 -2.90
CA SER A 90 9.92 -4.66 -2.02
C SER A 90 10.22 -3.22 -2.46
N PHE A 91 11.31 -3.00 -3.20
CA PHE A 91 11.69 -1.69 -3.73
C PHE A 91 10.76 -1.23 -4.85
N VAL A 92 10.20 -2.16 -5.65
CA VAL A 92 9.35 -1.86 -6.81
C VAL A 92 8.15 -0.99 -6.40
N LEU A 93 7.42 -1.41 -5.37
CA LEU A 93 6.21 -0.72 -4.90
C LEU A 93 6.48 0.50 -4.03
N SER A 94 7.69 0.61 -3.49
CA SER A 94 7.94 1.54 -2.38
C SER A 94 8.90 2.68 -2.74
N ALA A 95 9.77 2.49 -3.73
CA ALA A 95 10.70 3.52 -4.17
C ALA A 95 9.96 4.57 -5.00
N ILE A 96 10.16 5.84 -4.70
CA ILE A 96 9.73 6.97 -5.53
C ILE A 96 10.98 7.66 -6.02
N ILE A 97 11.17 7.67 -7.35
CA ILE A 97 12.37 8.25 -7.98
C ILE A 97 11.89 9.30 -8.99
N PRO A 98 11.71 10.55 -8.54
CA PRO A 98 11.24 11.63 -9.40
C PRO A 98 12.15 11.80 -10.63
N GLU A 99 11.54 12.20 -11.74
CA GLU A 99 12.19 12.55 -13.01
C GLU A 99 12.78 11.35 -13.77
N ARG A 100 12.69 10.13 -13.23
CA ARG A 100 13.25 8.90 -13.80
C ARG A 100 12.23 7.79 -13.88
N GLU A 101 10.97 8.16 -14.06
CA GLU A 101 9.84 7.23 -14.02
C GLU A 101 9.95 6.14 -15.09
N MET A 102 10.44 6.49 -16.29
CA MET A 102 10.67 5.52 -17.37
C MET A 102 11.79 4.54 -17.02
N ALA A 103 12.96 5.02 -16.60
CA ALA A 103 14.08 4.15 -16.22
C ALA A 103 13.72 3.24 -15.04
N LYS A 104 13.03 3.78 -14.02
CA LYS A 104 12.52 2.99 -12.90
C LYS A 104 11.55 1.92 -13.39
N ALA A 105 10.57 2.26 -14.22
CA ALA A 105 9.59 1.30 -14.71
C ALA A 105 10.25 0.14 -15.49
N LEU A 106 11.24 0.43 -16.32
CA LEU A 106 12.00 -0.60 -17.05
C LEU A 106 12.78 -1.53 -16.10
N VAL A 107 13.43 -0.98 -15.08
CA VAL A 107 14.15 -1.77 -14.07
C VAL A 107 13.18 -2.60 -13.23
N ASP A 108 12.08 -2.01 -12.76
CA ASP A 108 11.02 -2.72 -12.02
C ASP A 108 10.46 -3.88 -12.85
N THR A 109 10.18 -3.63 -14.13
CA THR A 109 9.67 -4.64 -15.06
C THR A 109 10.69 -5.77 -15.22
N ALA A 110 11.98 -5.46 -15.34
CA ALA A 110 13.03 -6.46 -15.43
C ALA A 110 13.18 -7.29 -14.13
N ILE A 111 13.05 -6.66 -12.95
CA ILE A 111 13.09 -7.37 -11.65
C ILE A 111 11.97 -8.40 -11.54
N LEU A 112 10.74 -7.97 -11.84
CA LEU A 112 9.58 -8.84 -11.73
C LEU A 112 9.56 -9.90 -12.84
N ALA A 113 9.98 -9.56 -14.05
CA ALA A 113 10.09 -10.51 -15.15
C ALA A 113 11.13 -11.62 -14.87
N GLU A 114 12.31 -11.27 -14.33
CA GLU A 114 13.30 -12.26 -13.87
C GLU A 114 12.70 -13.18 -12.80
N THR A 115 12.02 -12.59 -11.81
CA THR A 115 11.44 -13.33 -10.69
C THR A 115 10.42 -14.36 -11.17
N ILE A 116 9.56 -13.97 -12.13
CA ILE A 116 8.56 -14.87 -12.72
C ILE A 116 9.23 -15.93 -13.57
N ALA A 117 10.16 -15.55 -14.45
CA ALA A 117 10.87 -16.49 -15.33
C ALA A 117 11.66 -17.54 -14.53
N ASN A 118 12.30 -17.13 -13.43
CA ASN A 118 12.99 -18.01 -12.51
C ASN A 118 12.01 -18.95 -11.79
N PHE A 119 10.87 -18.44 -11.30
CA PHE A 119 9.83 -19.26 -10.69
C PHE A 119 9.27 -20.32 -11.66
N MET A 120 9.11 -19.95 -12.93
CA MET A 120 8.70 -20.84 -14.02
C MET A 120 9.79 -21.80 -14.48
N LYS A 121 11.01 -21.70 -13.92
CA LYS A 121 12.17 -22.53 -14.24
C LYS A 121 12.55 -22.49 -15.72
N LEU A 122 12.47 -21.30 -16.32
CA LEU A 122 12.94 -21.10 -17.69
C LEU A 122 14.48 -21.26 -17.76
N PRO A 123 15.05 -21.62 -18.93
CA PRO A 123 16.50 -21.71 -19.10
C PRO A 123 17.21 -20.40 -18.76
N GLU A 124 18.33 -20.46 -18.04
CA GLU A 124 19.04 -19.25 -17.57
C GLU A 124 19.45 -18.30 -18.70
N ASP A 125 19.87 -18.83 -19.86
CA ASP A 125 20.19 -18.02 -21.04
C ASP A 125 18.96 -17.25 -21.55
N TYR A 126 17.79 -17.87 -21.50
CA TYR A 126 16.54 -17.23 -21.88
C TYR A 126 16.04 -16.24 -20.81
N ILE A 127 16.32 -16.47 -19.52
CA ILE A 127 16.06 -15.48 -18.46
C ILE A 127 16.90 -14.22 -18.71
N ASP A 128 18.17 -14.37 -19.11
CA ASP A 128 19.02 -13.22 -19.48
C ASP A 128 18.43 -12.46 -20.68
N ASP A 129 17.93 -13.17 -21.69
CA ASP A 129 17.23 -12.55 -22.83
C ASP A 129 15.96 -11.80 -22.38
N ILE A 130 15.18 -12.36 -21.44
CA ILE A 130 13.99 -11.70 -20.86
C ILE A 130 14.37 -10.42 -20.10
N VAL A 131 15.45 -10.46 -19.30
CA VAL A 131 15.91 -9.27 -18.56
C VAL A 131 16.35 -8.17 -19.52
N LEU A 132 17.12 -8.52 -20.57
CA LEU A 132 17.50 -7.58 -21.62
C LEU A 132 16.27 -7.02 -22.35
N GLY A 133 15.33 -7.88 -22.73
CA GLY A 133 14.07 -7.49 -23.37
C GLY A 133 13.25 -6.55 -22.49
N ALA A 134 13.13 -6.84 -21.19
CA ALA A 134 12.41 -6.02 -20.23
C ALA A 134 13.06 -4.64 -20.04
N LEU A 135 14.39 -4.54 -20.01
CA LEU A 135 15.11 -3.26 -19.93
C LEU A 135 14.99 -2.42 -21.21
N LEU A 136 14.63 -3.02 -22.34
CA LEU A 136 14.63 -2.39 -23.66
C LEU A 136 13.25 -2.29 -24.33
N HIS A 137 12.20 -2.89 -23.77
CA HIS A 137 10.90 -3.04 -24.45
C HIS A 137 10.30 -1.70 -24.92
N ASP A 138 10.43 -0.66 -24.10
CA ASP A 138 9.94 0.68 -24.39
C ASP A 138 11.00 1.62 -25.00
N CYS A 139 12.20 1.16 -25.37
CA CYS A 139 13.23 2.05 -25.91
C CYS A 139 12.81 2.74 -27.22
N GLY A 140 11.89 2.13 -27.98
CA GLY A 140 11.30 2.73 -29.17
C GLY A 140 10.43 3.95 -28.87
N MET A 141 9.94 4.11 -27.63
CA MET A 141 9.15 5.29 -27.23
C MET A 141 9.95 6.58 -27.36
N LEU A 142 11.28 6.49 -27.26
CA LEU A 142 12.19 7.63 -27.44
C LEU A 142 12.20 8.16 -28.89
N LYS A 143 11.67 7.41 -29.86
CA LYS A 143 11.50 7.85 -31.25
C LYS A 143 10.12 8.47 -31.52
N ILE A 144 9.19 8.43 -30.56
CA ILE A 144 7.85 9.01 -30.69
C ILE A 144 7.90 10.52 -30.38
N PRO A 145 7.25 11.38 -31.18
CA PRO A 145 7.23 12.82 -30.93
C PRO A 145 6.68 13.19 -29.54
N ASP A 146 7.38 14.08 -28.84
CA ASP A 146 6.97 14.63 -27.54
C ASP A 146 5.57 15.28 -27.59
N THR A 147 5.15 15.81 -28.75
CA THR A 147 3.81 16.39 -28.97
C THR A 147 2.69 15.37 -28.81
N ILE A 148 2.96 14.09 -29.11
CA ILE A 148 2.02 12.97 -28.92
C ILE A 148 2.12 12.47 -27.48
N LEU A 149 3.34 12.20 -26.99
CA LEU A 149 3.56 11.62 -25.66
C LEU A 149 3.07 12.51 -24.51
N LYS A 150 3.15 13.84 -24.66
CA LYS A 150 2.76 14.82 -23.65
C LYS A 150 1.36 15.40 -23.87
N LYS A 151 0.61 14.87 -24.84
CA LYS A 151 -0.74 15.37 -25.14
C LYS A 151 -1.67 15.16 -23.94
N LYS A 152 -2.34 16.24 -23.51
CA LYS A 152 -3.38 16.18 -22.48
C LYS A 152 -4.71 15.89 -23.16
N GLY A 153 -5.20 14.65 -23.07
CA GLY A 153 -6.47 14.22 -23.66
C GLY A 153 -6.37 12.89 -24.40
N THR A 154 -7.43 12.53 -25.11
CA THR A 154 -7.46 11.30 -25.93
C THR A 154 -6.58 11.47 -27.17
N LEU A 155 -5.82 10.43 -27.49
CA LEU A 155 -5.08 10.34 -28.75
C LEU A 155 -6.06 10.04 -29.90
N SER A 156 -5.81 10.58 -31.09
CA SER A 156 -6.49 10.16 -32.32
C SER A 156 -6.02 8.75 -32.73
N ASP A 157 -6.75 8.10 -33.63
CA ASP A 157 -6.36 6.77 -34.15
C ASP A 157 -4.96 6.79 -34.78
N THR A 158 -4.62 7.86 -35.51
CA THR A 158 -3.30 8.06 -36.11
C THR A 158 -2.20 8.26 -35.06
N GLU A 159 -2.49 9.00 -33.99
CA GLU A 159 -1.55 9.17 -32.87
C GLU A 159 -1.37 7.85 -32.09
N MET A 160 -2.45 7.08 -31.89
CA MET A 160 -2.38 5.76 -31.27
C MET A 160 -1.54 4.78 -32.11
N GLN A 161 -1.73 4.76 -33.44
CA GLN A 161 -0.88 3.97 -34.35
C GLN A 161 0.59 4.42 -34.30
N THR A 162 0.83 5.72 -34.20
CA THR A 162 2.19 6.27 -34.06
C THR A 162 2.83 5.79 -32.77
N VAL A 163 2.10 5.84 -31.64
CA VAL A 163 2.57 5.27 -30.37
C VAL A 163 2.83 3.78 -30.52
N ALA A 164 1.91 3.01 -31.11
CA ALA A 164 2.06 1.56 -31.29
C ALA A 164 3.33 1.18 -32.09
N ALA A 165 3.77 2.03 -33.01
CA ALA A 165 4.99 1.84 -33.79
C ALA A 165 6.28 1.81 -32.95
N HIS A 166 6.24 2.20 -31.66
CA HIS A 166 7.40 2.10 -30.78
C HIS A 166 7.92 0.67 -30.64
N THR A 167 7.04 -0.34 -30.70
CA THR A 167 7.44 -1.77 -30.68
C THR A 167 8.38 -2.09 -31.84
N VAL A 168 8.01 -1.64 -33.06
CA VAL A 168 8.81 -1.82 -34.28
C VAL A 168 10.09 -1.00 -34.25
N TYR A 169 10.04 0.23 -33.72
CA TYR A 169 11.21 1.07 -33.53
C TYR A 169 12.20 0.48 -32.53
N GLY A 170 11.68 -0.10 -31.44
CA GLY A 170 12.43 -0.82 -30.43
C GLY A 170 13.10 -2.05 -31.02
N TYR A 171 12.35 -2.92 -31.71
CA TYR A 171 12.88 -4.09 -32.41
C TYR A 171 14.08 -3.73 -33.31
N LYS A 172 13.92 -2.71 -34.16
CA LYS A 172 14.99 -2.25 -35.06
C LYS A 172 16.21 -1.72 -34.31
N ALA A 173 16.00 -0.94 -33.25
CA ALA A 173 17.09 -0.41 -32.44
C ALA A 173 17.85 -1.54 -31.75
N VAL A 174 17.14 -2.47 -31.11
CA VAL A 174 17.71 -3.62 -30.40
C VAL A 174 18.54 -4.50 -31.33
N LEU A 175 18.00 -4.84 -32.51
CA LEU A 175 18.68 -5.71 -33.47
C LEU A 175 19.85 -5.02 -34.18
N SER A 176 19.63 -3.82 -34.71
CA SER A 176 20.55 -3.19 -35.67
C SER A 176 21.37 -2.02 -35.12
N GLU A 177 20.96 -1.38 -34.04
CA GLU A 177 21.73 -0.28 -33.43
C GLU A 177 22.50 -0.78 -32.20
N PHE A 178 21.86 -1.63 -31.37
CA PHE A 178 22.45 -2.15 -30.14
C PHE A 178 23.12 -3.51 -30.31
N MET A 179 22.95 -4.17 -31.48
CA MET A 179 23.57 -5.45 -31.83
C MET A 179 23.21 -6.60 -30.87
N TYR A 180 21.95 -6.63 -30.41
CA TYR A 180 21.39 -7.77 -29.68
C TYR A 180 20.88 -8.86 -30.64
N THR A 181 20.60 -10.05 -30.09
CA THR A 181 20.05 -11.16 -30.86
C THR A 181 18.62 -10.88 -31.29
N GLU A 182 18.18 -11.55 -32.37
CA GLU A 182 16.78 -11.49 -32.79
C GLU A 182 15.83 -11.95 -31.68
N ARG A 183 16.25 -12.92 -30.86
CA ARG A 183 15.47 -13.39 -29.71
C ARG A 183 15.11 -12.26 -28.75
N VAL A 184 16.07 -11.43 -28.33
CA VAL A 184 15.81 -10.25 -27.48
C VAL A 184 14.94 -9.23 -28.21
N ALA A 185 15.23 -8.96 -29.49
CA ALA A 185 14.46 -8.03 -30.29
C ALA A 185 12.99 -8.44 -30.41
N MET A 186 12.69 -9.73 -30.56
CA MET A 186 11.33 -10.26 -30.63
C MET A 186 10.55 -10.05 -29.33
N LEU A 187 11.20 -10.15 -28.17
CA LEU A 187 10.55 -9.82 -26.89
C LEU A 187 10.10 -8.35 -26.86
N VAL A 188 10.95 -7.45 -27.35
CA VAL A 188 10.65 -6.02 -27.50
C VAL A 188 9.56 -5.77 -28.54
N LEU A 189 9.52 -6.52 -29.64
CA LEU A 189 8.46 -6.35 -30.64
C LEU A 189 7.08 -6.78 -30.11
N GLN A 190 7.05 -7.87 -29.34
CA GLN A 190 5.81 -8.57 -28.98
C GLN A 190 5.22 -8.18 -27.62
N HIS A 191 5.85 -7.29 -26.84
CA HIS A 191 5.39 -7.00 -25.46
C HIS A 191 4.01 -6.32 -25.37
N HIS A 192 3.44 -5.88 -26.50
CA HIS A 192 2.06 -5.40 -26.59
C HIS A 192 1.13 -6.31 -27.41
N GLU A 193 1.61 -7.49 -27.81
CA GLU A 193 0.74 -8.57 -28.24
C GLU A 193 -0.14 -9.01 -27.07
N ARG A 194 -1.32 -9.51 -27.40
CA ARG A 194 -2.33 -9.87 -26.40
C ARG A 194 -2.72 -11.31 -26.59
N TRP A 195 -2.96 -11.99 -25.49
CA TRP A 195 -3.36 -13.40 -25.51
C TRP A 195 -4.57 -13.68 -26.42
N ASP A 196 -5.49 -12.71 -26.55
CA ASP A 196 -6.68 -12.75 -27.43
C ASP A 196 -6.44 -12.37 -28.90
N GLY A 197 -5.20 -12.12 -29.34
CA GLY A 197 -4.86 -11.74 -30.71
C GLY A 197 -5.21 -10.30 -31.09
N LYS A 198 -5.73 -9.49 -30.15
CA LYS A 198 -6.12 -8.09 -30.41
C LYS A 198 -4.98 -7.10 -30.11
N GLY A 199 -3.77 -7.63 -29.94
CA GLY A 199 -2.57 -6.86 -29.67
C GLY A 199 -1.96 -6.28 -30.93
N TYR A 200 -0.75 -5.76 -30.79
CA TYR A 200 0.03 -5.20 -31.88
C TYR A 200 1.53 -5.50 -31.67
N PRO A 201 2.36 -5.45 -32.72
CA PRO A 201 2.06 -5.01 -34.08
C PRO A 201 1.48 -6.08 -35.02
N ASN A 202 1.64 -7.37 -34.72
CA ASN A 202 1.32 -8.46 -35.63
C ASN A 202 -0.04 -9.12 -35.31
N GLY A 203 -0.63 -8.87 -34.14
CA GLY A 203 -1.89 -9.48 -33.74
C GLY A 203 -1.73 -10.97 -33.43
N LEU A 204 -0.59 -11.33 -32.84
CA LEU A 204 -0.30 -12.70 -32.43
C LEU A 204 -1.20 -13.09 -31.26
N ASP A 205 -1.62 -14.34 -31.23
CA ASP A 205 -2.43 -14.89 -30.15
C ASP A 205 -1.71 -16.03 -29.43
N LYS A 206 -2.09 -16.22 -28.16
CA LYS A 206 -1.69 -17.35 -27.33
C LYS A 206 -0.20 -17.70 -27.39
N GLU A 207 0.12 -18.95 -27.72
CA GLU A 207 1.49 -19.48 -27.79
C GLU A 207 2.28 -18.99 -29.01
N SER A 208 1.65 -18.30 -29.96
CA SER A 208 2.36 -17.60 -31.04
C SER A 208 3.17 -16.41 -30.50
N ILE A 209 2.85 -15.95 -29.29
CA ILE A 209 3.61 -14.94 -28.55
C ILE A 209 4.70 -15.62 -27.73
N GLU A 210 5.94 -15.14 -27.87
CA GLU A 210 7.08 -15.59 -27.07
C GLU A 210 6.74 -15.54 -25.57
N ILE A 211 7.09 -16.58 -24.82
CA ILE A 211 6.77 -16.64 -23.39
C ILE A 211 7.40 -15.49 -22.61
N GLY A 212 8.61 -15.06 -23.00
CA GLY A 212 9.25 -13.87 -22.45
C GLY A 212 8.43 -12.59 -22.69
N ALA A 213 7.84 -12.43 -23.88
CA ALA A 213 7.02 -11.27 -24.20
C ALA A 213 5.69 -11.28 -23.42
N ARG A 214 5.10 -12.46 -23.20
CA ARG A 214 3.93 -12.64 -22.34
C ARG A 214 4.22 -12.26 -20.88
N ILE A 215 5.40 -12.63 -20.36
CA ILE A 215 5.87 -12.21 -19.04
C ILE A 215 6.00 -10.69 -18.97
N ILE A 216 6.74 -10.09 -19.91
CA ILE A 216 6.96 -8.64 -19.96
C ILE A 216 5.63 -7.88 -20.05
N ALA A 217 4.70 -8.32 -20.89
CA ALA A 217 3.39 -7.67 -21.05
C ALA A 217 2.56 -7.65 -19.75
N ALA A 218 2.54 -8.75 -19.00
CA ALA A 218 1.83 -8.84 -17.73
C ALA A 218 2.48 -7.96 -16.65
N VAL A 219 3.81 -7.98 -16.59
CA VAL A 219 4.58 -7.21 -15.61
C VAL A 219 4.54 -5.72 -15.90
N ASP A 220 4.71 -5.31 -17.15
CA ASP A 220 4.63 -3.89 -17.54
C ASP A 220 3.25 -3.32 -17.18
N ALA A 221 2.17 -4.07 -17.45
CA ALA A 221 0.84 -3.67 -17.03
C ALA A 221 0.73 -3.48 -15.51
N PHE A 222 1.33 -4.37 -14.71
CA PHE A 222 1.40 -4.23 -13.25
C PHE A 222 2.15 -2.98 -12.82
N VAL A 223 3.39 -2.80 -13.29
CA VAL A 223 4.25 -1.67 -12.97
C VAL A 223 3.57 -0.36 -13.37
N ALA A 224 2.99 -0.31 -14.56
CA ALA A 224 2.23 0.84 -15.02
C ALA A 224 1.00 1.14 -14.14
N MET A 225 0.31 0.12 -13.61
CA MET A 225 -0.83 0.30 -12.70
C MET A 225 -0.41 0.86 -11.33
N THR A 226 0.72 0.39 -10.79
CA THR A 226 1.23 0.77 -9.47
C THR A 226 2.13 2.02 -9.50
N ALA A 227 2.51 2.50 -10.69
CA ALA A 227 3.23 3.76 -10.84
C ALA A 227 2.29 4.97 -10.63
N GLN A 228 2.79 5.98 -9.93
CA GLN A 228 2.12 7.27 -9.84
C GLN A 228 2.23 7.99 -11.19
N LYS A 229 1.09 8.48 -11.72
CA LYS A 229 1.06 9.21 -12.99
C LYS A 229 0.45 10.59 -12.79
N ALA A 230 0.81 11.55 -13.64
CA ALA A 230 0.29 12.92 -13.57
C ALA A 230 -1.25 13.01 -13.65
N TYR A 231 -1.90 12.00 -14.24
CA TYR A 231 -3.34 11.97 -14.50
C TYR A 231 -4.12 10.96 -13.65
N ARG A 232 -3.46 10.12 -12.83
CA ARG A 232 -4.12 9.18 -11.93
C ARG A 232 -3.23 8.76 -10.77
N SER A 233 -3.86 8.53 -9.61
CA SER A 233 -3.21 7.89 -8.47
C SER A 233 -2.76 6.47 -8.82
N ALA A 234 -1.67 6.03 -8.20
CA ALA A 234 -1.22 4.65 -8.25
C ALA A 234 -2.28 3.71 -7.66
N LEU A 235 -2.47 2.54 -8.27
CA LEU A 235 -3.21 1.46 -7.62
C LEU A 235 -2.33 0.82 -6.54
N LEU A 236 -2.95 0.30 -5.47
CA LEU A 236 -2.24 -0.59 -4.55
C LEU A 236 -1.83 -1.86 -5.30
N GLY A 237 -0.71 -2.47 -4.90
CA GLY A 237 -0.24 -3.72 -5.50
C GLY A 237 -1.31 -4.82 -5.51
N TYR A 238 -2.12 -4.90 -4.44
CA TYR A 238 -3.28 -5.79 -4.36
C TYR A 238 -4.34 -5.49 -5.45
N ASP A 239 -4.69 -4.22 -5.67
CA ASP A 239 -5.68 -3.82 -6.66
C ASP A 239 -5.18 -4.01 -8.09
N ALA A 240 -3.89 -3.78 -8.33
CA ALA A 240 -3.23 -4.09 -9.59
C ALA A 240 -3.26 -5.61 -9.88
N MET A 241 -2.93 -6.45 -8.90
CA MET A 241 -3.01 -7.91 -9.02
C MET A 241 -4.45 -8.39 -9.27
N LYS A 242 -5.42 -7.82 -8.53
CA LYS A 242 -6.85 -8.09 -8.74
C LYS A 242 -7.30 -7.73 -10.15
N THR A 243 -6.78 -6.63 -10.71
CA THR A 243 -7.08 -6.20 -12.08
C THR A 243 -6.54 -7.19 -13.12
N LEU A 244 -5.30 -7.67 -12.94
CA LEU A 244 -4.73 -8.70 -13.81
C LEU A 244 -5.52 -10.01 -13.76
N LEU A 245 -5.90 -10.45 -12.55
CA LEU A 245 -6.75 -11.62 -12.36
C LEU A 245 -8.13 -11.48 -13.02
N ALA A 246 -8.73 -10.30 -12.91
CA ALA A 246 -10.05 -10.02 -13.48
C ALA A 246 -10.06 -9.98 -15.01
N ASP A 247 -8.90 -9.90 -15.67
CA ASP A 247 -8.80 -9.96 -17.13
C ASP A 247 -9.15 -11.35 -17.70
N LYS A 248 -9.07 -12.41 -16.88
CA LYS A 248 -9.56 -13.78 -17.19
C LYS A 248 -9.04 -14.34 -18.52
N GLY A 249 -7.75 -14.14 -18.82
CA GLY A 249 -7.13 -14.75 -19.99
C GLY A 249 -7.46 -14.03 -21.30
N ARG A 250 -7.73 -12.73 -21.27
CA ARG A 250 -8.06 -11.95 -22.48
C ARG A 250 -6.82 -11.24 -23.02
N ARG A 251 -6.22 -10.36 -22.23
CA ARG A 251 -4.96 -9.67 -22.53
C ARG A 251 -3.77 -10.52 -22.19
N PHE A 252 -3.81 -11.18 -21.05
CA PHE A 252 -2.65 -11.82 -20.44
C PHE A 252 -2.85 -13.32 -20.38
N ASP A 253 -1.75 -14.05 -20.54
CA ASP A 253 -1.70 -15.49 -20.33
C ASP A 253 -1.98 -15.82 -18.85
N TYR A 254 -2.96 -16.70 -18.60
CA TYR A 254 -3.36 -17.09 -17.25
C TYR A 254 -2.25 -17.79 -16.48
N GLU A 255 -1.41 -18.59 -17.13
CA GLU A 255 -0.30 -19.28 -16.46
C GLU A 255 0.78 -18.28 -16.02
N ILE A 256 0.97 -17.18 -16.76
CA ILE A 256 1.86 -16.09 -16.36
C ILE A 256 1.29 -15.35 -15.14
N ILE A 257 -0.01 -15.02 -15.14
CA ILE A 257 -0.65 -14.37 -13.98
C ILE A 257 -0.58 -15.27 -12.75
N LYS A 258 -0.79 -16.57 -12.91
CA LYS A 258 -0.64 -17.56 -11.82
C LYS A 258 0.79 -17.61 -11.30
N ALA A 259 1.79 -17.69 -12.17
CA ALA A 259 3.20 -17.64 -11.79
C ALA A 259 3.54 -16.35 -11.05
N MET A 260 3.01 -15.21 -11.51
CA MET A 260 3.16 -13.91 -10.86
C MET A 260 2.56 -13.89 -9.44
N ILE A 261 1.39 -14.46 -9.23
CA ILE A 261 0.77 -14.58 -7.90
C ILE A 261 1.61 -15.44 -6.97
N GLN A 262 2.16 -16.53 -7.48
CA GLN A 262 2.95 -17.46 -6.67
C GLN A 262 4.34 -16.91 -6.33
N SER A 263 4.95 -16.12 -7.23
CA SER A 263 6.30 -15.60 -7.05
C SER A 263 6.33 -14.23 -6.35
N ILE A 264 5.34 -13.37 -6.58
CA ILE A 264 5.30 -11.99 -6.07
C ILE A 264 4.22 -11.81 -4.99
N GLY A 265 3.17 -12.64 -5.00
CA GLY A 265 2.10 -12.66 -3.98
C GLY A 265 0.82 -11.94 -4.41
N VAL A 266 -0.34 -12.36 -3.89
CA VAL A 266 -1.63 -11.65 -4.07
C VAL A 266 -1.59 -10.27 -3.43
N TYR A 267 -0.93 -10.19 -2.28
CA TYR A 267 -0.46 -8.96 -1.67
C TYR A 267 1.03 -8.90 -1.95
N PRO A 268 1.47 -8.19 -3.00
CA PRO A 268 2.88 -8.20 -3.40
C PRO A 268 3.81 -7.80 -2.26
N ILE A 269 5.03 -8.33 -2.26
CA ILE A 269 6.04 -7.94 -1.27
C ILE A 269 6.20 -6.41 -1.24
N GLY A 270 6.20 -5.84 -0.03
CA GLY A 270 6.16 -4.39 0.19
C GLY A 270 4.76 -3.84 0.51
N SER A 271 3.69 -4.57 0.21
CA SER A 271 2.30 -4.15 0.51
C SER A 271 2.09 -3.90 2.00
N ILE A 272 1.31 -2.86 2.31
CA ILE A 272 0.84 -2.57 3.66
C ILE A 272 -0.60 -3.06 3.79
N VAL A 273 -0.89 -3.80 4.85
CA VAL A 273 -2.19 -4.44 5.03
C VAL A 273 -2.71 -4.29 6.46
N LEU A 274 -4.03 -4.21 6.59
CA LEU A 274 -4.76 -4.26 7.85
C LEU A 274 -5.05 -5.71 8.21
N MET A 275 -4.74 -6.10 9.44
CA MET A 275 -5.07 -7.41 9.97
C MET A 275 -6.42 -7.37 10.71
N ASN A 276 -7.03 -8.55 10.90
CA ASN A 276 -8.31 -8.69 11.61
C ASN A 276 -8.22 -8.37 13.11
N ASP A 277 -7.01 -8.26 13.66
CA ASP A 277 -6.76 -7.85 15.03
C ASP A 277 -6.39 -6.36 15.16
N THR A 278 -6.63 -5.59 14.08
CA THR A 278 -6.36 -4.16 13.90
C THR A 278 -4.88 -3.76 13.76
N SER A 279 -3.95 -4.73 13.80
CA SER A 279 -2.55 -4.45 13.51
C SER A 279 -2.35 -4.05 12.04
N ILE A 280 -1.36 -3.18 11.79
CA ILE A 280 -0.92 -2.79 10.45
C ILE A 280 0.45 -3.40 10.23
N VAL A 281 0.59 -4.12 9.11
CA VAL A 281 1.76 -4.94 8.84
C VAL A 281 2.23 -4.74 7.40
N ARG A 282 3.51 -5.03 7.15
CA ARG A 282 4.11 -5.08 5.82
C ARG A 282 4.26 -6.51 5.36
N VAL A 283 3.90 -6.81 4.12
CA VAL A 283 4.24 -8.08 3.49
C VAL A 283 5.73 -8.09 3.15
N VAL A 284 6.47 -9.08 3.66
CA VAL A 284 7.93 -9.20 3.47
C VAL A 284 8.35 -10.50 2.79
N GLY A 285 7.40 -11.40 2.52
CA GLY A 285 7.66 -12.63 1.78
C GLY A 285 6.38 -13.31 1.32
N VAL A 286 6.51 -14.18 0.32
CA VAL A 286 5.40 -14.91 -0.30
C VAL A 286 5.31 -16.35 0.20
N ALA A 287 4.13 -16.94 0.06
CA ALA A 287 3.89 -18.35 0.28
C ALA A 287 3.20 -18.94 -0.96
N PRO A 288 3.94 -19.55 -1.91
CA PRO A 288 3.38 -20.03 -3.18
C PRO A 288 2.19 -20.99 -3.03
N GLU A 289 2.24 -21.87 -2.03
CA GLU A 289 1.20 -22.86 -1.72
C GLU A 289 0.00 -22.26 -0.97
N ALA A 290 0.14 -21.05 -0.42
CA ALA A 290 -0.92 -20.35 0.30
C ALA A 290 -0.83 -18.83 0.03
N PRO A 291 -1.19 -18.36 -1.18
CA PRO A 291 -0.94 -16.98 -1.60
C PRO A 291 -1.60 -15.88 -0.76
N LEU A 292 -2.61 -16.24 0.04
CA LEU A 292 -3.29 -15.34 0.99
C LEU A 292 -2.70 -15.40 2.41
N ARG A 293 -1.65 -16.19 2.63
CA ARG A 293 -0.94 -16.37 3.91
C ARG A 293 0.55 -15.98 3.79
N PRO A 294 0.87 -14.73 3.42
CA PRO A 294 2.25 -14.29 3.27
C PRO A 294 3.00 -14.20 4.61
N LEU A 295 4.32 -14.03 4.51
CA LEU A 295 5.17 -13.64 5.62
C LEU A 295 5.03 -12.12 5.85
N ILE A 296 4.74 -11.72 7.08
CA ILE A 296 4.44 -10.32 7.42
C ILE A 296 5.34 -9.79 8.54
N ARG A 297 5.57 -8.48 8.54
CA ARG A 297 6.28 -7.73 9.57
C ARG A 297 5.34 -6.74 10.24
N VAL A 298 5.19 -6.82 11.56
CA VAL A 298 4.36 -5.85 12.29
C VAL A 298 4.97 -4.45 12.21
N LEU A 299 4.18 -3.47 11.78
CA LEU A 299 4.58 -2.07 11.76
C LEU A 299 3.90 -1.31 12.90
N ILE A 300 2.62 -1.59 13.11
CA ILE A 300 1.80 -1.08 14.19
C ILE A 300 1.04 -2.26 14.77
N ASP A 301 1.19 -2.53 16.06
CA ASP A 301 0.43 -3.60 16.69
C ASP A 301 -1.02 -3.19 17.01
N GLU A 302 -1.80 -4.13 17.54
CA GLU A 302 -3.18 -3.91 17.99
C GLU A 302 -3.32 -2.86 19.13
N THR A 303 -2.21 -2.45 19.74
CA THR A 303 -2.16 -1.42 20.78
C THR A 303 -1.92 -0.03 20.19
N GLY A 304 -1.59 0.04 18.90
CA GLY A 304 -1.12 1.26 18.26
C GLY A 304 0.35 1.56 18.58
N HIS A 305 1.10 0.60 19.13
CA HIS A 305 2.53 0.73 19.32
C HIS A 305 3.25 0.58 17.98
N LEU A 306 4.20 1.48 17.75
CA LEU A 306 4.91 1.60 16.48
C LEU A 306 6.24 0.86 16.53
N TYR A 307 6.52 0.10 15.49
CA TYR A 307 7.77 -0.63 15.30
C TYR A 307 8.56 -0.06 14.12
N PRO A 308 9.28 1.06 14.30
CA PRO A 308 10.09 1.63 13.24
C PRO A 308 11.26 0.71 12.87
N ASN A 309 11.79 0.88 11.66
CA ASN A 309 13.03 0.25 11.20
C ASN A 309 13.02 -1.28 11.29
N ASN A 310 11.93 -1.92 10.85
CA ASN A 310 11.77 -3.38 10.82
C ASN A 310 11.94 -4.09 12.17
N LYS A 311 11.84 -3.37 13.30
CA LYS A 311 11.95 -3.95 14.65
C LYS A 311 10.75 -4.80 15.05
N GLY A 312 9.66 -4.75 14.29
CA GLY A 312 8.47 -5.52 14.56
C GLY A 312 8.67 -7.02 14.38
N LYS A 313 7.77 -7.78 15.01
CA LYS A 313 7.77 -9.24 14.91
C LYS A 313 7.56 -9.69 13.46
N LEU A 314 8.34 -10.68 13.04
CA LEU A 314 8.11 -11.43 11.80
C LEU A 314 7.12 -12.55 12.09
N ILE A 315 6.06 -12.66 11.30
CA ILE A 315 4.99 -13.64 11.49
C ILE A 315 4.71 -14.33 10.16
N ASP A 316 4.79 -15.65 10.15
CA ASP A 316 4.32 -16.47 9.03
C ASP A 316 2.83 -16.77 9.20
N LEU A 317 1.98 -16.19 8.35
CA LEU A 317 0.52 -16.36 8.46
C LEU A 317 0.03 -17.80 8.20
N ARG A 318 0.90 -18.70 7.73
CA ARG A 318 0.58 -20.13 7.61
C ARG A 318 0.48 -20.80 8.98
N GLU A 319 1.22 -20.31 9.97
CA GLU A 319 1.23 -20.86 11.33
C GLU A 319 0.01 -20.41 12.16
N TYR A 320 -0.66 -19.32 11.76
CA TYR A 320 -1.74 -18.70 12.52
C TYR A 320 -3.06 -18.72 11.74
N LYS A 321 -3.94 -19.69 12.01
CA LYS A 321 -5.18 -19.88 11.25
C LYS A 321 -6.20 -18.74 11.42
N ASN A 322 -6.23 -18.12 12.61
CA ASN A 322 -7.22 -17.09 13.00
C ASN A 322 -6.75 -15.65 12.74
N ILE A 323 -5.52 -15.47 12.26
CA ILE A 323 -4.99 -14.16 11.89
C ILE A 323 -5.03 -14.08 10.36
N PHE A 324 -5.68 -13.07 9.82
CA PHE A 324 -5.86 -12.90 8.39
C PHE A 324 -5.87 -11.42 7.98
N ILE A 325 -5.56 -11.20 6.71
CA ILE A 325 -5.57 -9.87 6.10
C ILE A 325 -7.02 -9.47 5.83
N VAL A 326 -7.43 -8.32 6.35
CA VAL A 326 -8.75 -7.72 6.09
C VAL A 326 -8.73 -6.95 4.77
N LYS A 327 -7.74 -6.07 4.60
CA LYS A 327 -7.60 -5.26 3.38
C LYS A 327 -6.19 -4.71 3.19
N ALA A 328 -5.85 -4.36 1.96
CA ALA A 328 -4.69 -3.53 1.68
C ALA A 328 -4.95 -2.08 2.16
N ILE A 329 -3.89 -1.43 2.64
CA ILE A 329 -3.91 -0.04 3.09
C ILE A 329 -3.06 0.80 2.15
N ASP A 330 -3.61 1.92 1.71
CA ASP A 330 -2.84 3.04 1.17
C ASP A 330 -2.30 3.89 2.33
N PRO A 331 -0.98 3.97 2.54
CA PRO A 331 -0.39 4.78 3.61
C PRO A 331 -0.86 6.24 3.58
N SER A 332 -1.08 6.83 2.40
CA SER A 332 -1.50 8.22 2.25
C SER A 332 -2.95 8.44 2.69
N GLN A 333 -3.85 7.51 2.33
CA GLN A 333 -5.27 7.59 2.72
C GLN A 333 -5.46 7.29 4.21
N TYR A 334 -4.70 6.34 4.76
CA TYR A 334 -4.73 6.04 6.19
C TYR A 334 -4.40 7.29 7.03
N GLN A 335 -3.40 8.06 6.60
CA GLN A 335 -3.03 9.31 7.27
C GLN A 335 -4.14 10.36 7.16
N GLN A 336 -4.70 10.58 5.97
CA GLN A 336 -5.77 11.56 5.78
C GLN A 336 -7.01 11.20 6.61
N LYS A 337 -7.39 9.91 6.65
CA LYS A 337 -8.49 9.43 7.48
C LYS A 337 -8.21 9.69 8.96
N LYS A 338 -7.03 9.31 9.46
CA LYS A 338 -6.65 9.54 10.86
C LYS A 338 -6.58 11.02 11.23
N MET A 339 -6.03 11.87 10.37
CA MET A 339 -6.02 13.33 10.56
C MET A 339 -7.43 13.91 10.61
N THR A 340 -8.36 13.34 9.84
CA THR A 340 -9.75 13.78 9.83
C THR A 340 -10.47 13.31 11.09
N GLU A 341 -10.32 12.04 11.47
CA GLU A 341 -10.88 11.47 12.71
C GLU A 341 -10.35 12.18 13.97
N GLU A 342 -9.06 12.51 14.05
CA GLU A 342 -8.50 13.24 15.20
C GLU A 342 -8.97 14.70 15.28
N ARG A 343 -9.23 15.36 14.14
CA ARG A 343 -9.79 16.72 14.13
C ARG A 343 -11.28 16.73 14.48
N LEU A 344 -11.97 15.62 14.22
CA LEU A 344 -13.40 15.44 14.48
C LEU A 344 -13.69 14.82 15.85
N GLY A 345 -12.73 14.12 16.46
CA GLY A 345 -12.90 13.41 17.74
C GLY A 345 -13.36 14.32 18.88
N PRO A 346 -12.62 15.39 19.23
CA PRO A 346 -13.03 16.31 20.30
C PRO A 346 -14.38 16.99 20.04
N ALA A 347 -14.66 17.32 18.77
CA ALA A 347 -15.94 17.89 18.36
C ALA A 347 -17.09 16.85 18.48
N GLY A 348 -16.81 15.59 18.15
CA GLY A 348 -17.74 14.48 18.29
C GLY A 348 -18.04 14.13 19.74
N GLU A 349 -17.02 14.07 20.61
CA GLU A 349 -17.21 13.89 22.05
C GLU A 349 -18.02 15.05 22.66
N ALA A 350 -17.78 16.29 22.22
CA ALA A 350 -18.53 17.45 22.69
C ALA A 350 -19.99 17.42 22.22
N PHE A 351 -20.22 17.02 20.96
CA PHE A 351 -21.55 16.83 20.41
C PHE A 351 -22.30 15.70 21.14
N ALA A 352 -21.65 14.55 21.31
CA ALA A 352 -22.22 13.39 22.00
C ALA A 352 -22.59 13.71 23.45
N ALA A 353 -21.75 14.45 24.18
CA ALA A 353 -22.08 14.90 25.53
C ALA A 353 -23.35 15.78 25.56
N LYS A 354 -23.45 16.77 24.66
CA LYS A 354 -24.66 17.61 24.55
C LYS A 354 -25.90 16.80 24.18
N TRP A 355 -25.75 15.85 23.24
CA TRP A 355 -26.85 14.99 22.83
C TRP A 355 -27.33 14.10 23.98
N LEU A 356 -26.40 13.54 24.76
CA LEU A 356 -26.69 12.76 25.96
C LEU A 356 -27.46 13.59 26.99
N GLU A 357 -27.01 14.81 27.29
CA GLU A 357 -27.71 15.71 28.22
C GLU A 357 -29.14 16.04 27.76
N ARG A 358 -29.33 16.34 26.46
CA ARG A 358 -30.66 16.57 25.87
C ARG A 358 -31.57 15.36 25.98
N ASN A 359 -31.00 14.15 25.96
CA ASN A 359 -31.72 12.88 26.08
C ASN A 359 -31.81 12.34 27.51
N GLY A 360 -31.58 13.20 28.51
CA GLY A 360 -31.80 12.90 29.93
C GLY A 360 -30.71 12.05 30.58
N TYR A 361 -29.51 12.02 30.00
CA TYR A 361 -28.32 11.46 30.66
C TYR A 361 -27.59 12.54 31.45
N SER A 362 -27.02 12.18 32.59
CA SER A 362 -26.14 13.05 33.38
C SER A 362 -24.69 12.67 33.10
N VAL A 363 -23.94 13.54 32.42
CA VAL A 363 -22.53 13.27 32.05
C VAL A 363 -21.64 13.43 33.29
N ILE A 364 -20.97 12.35 33.68
CA ILE A 364 -20.11 12.26 34.86
C ILE A 364 -18.67 12.65 34.53
N ALA A 365 -18.14 12.14 33.42
CA ALA A 365 -16.78 12.39 32.99
C ALA A 365 -16.69 12.32 31.47
N ARG A 366 -15.74 13.07 30.90
CA ARG A 366 -15.36 13.02 29.50
C ARG A 366 -13.88 12.71 29.40
N ASN A 367 -13.49 11.93 28.41
CA ASN A 367 -12.11 11.57 28.10
C ASN A 367 -11.36 11.01 29.34
N TRP A 368 -11.99 10.04 30.02
CA TRP A 368 -11.43 9.40 31.21
C TRP A 368 -10.29 8.45 30.82
N ARG A 369 -9.09 8.67 31.36
CA ARG A 369 -7.88 7.94 30.96
C ARG A 369 -7.23 7.19 32.12
N THR A 370 -6.67 6.02 31.80
CA THR A 370 -5.75 5.26 32.64
C THR A 370 -4.45 5.00 31.87
N ARG A 371 -3.46 4.36 32.50
CA ARG A 371 -2.21 3.98 31.82
C ARG A 371 -2.44 3.06 30.60
N THR A 372 -3.54 2.32 30.57
CA THR A 372 -3.77 1.22 29.62
C THR A 372 -5.03 1.38 28.78
N GLY A 373 -5.80 2.46 28.95
CA GLY A 373 -7.03 2.66 28.19
C GLY A 373 -7.70 4.01 28.46
N GLU A 374 -8.68 4.31 27.63
CA GLU A 374 -9.49 5.53 27.67
C GLU A 374 -10.98 5.19 27.52
N ILE A 375 -11.84 6.08 28.02
CA ILE A 375 -13.29 6.05 27.84
C ILE A 375 -13.72 7.45 27.45
N ASP A 376 -14.44 7.58 26.33
CA ASP A 376 -14.79 8.88 25.75
C ASP A 376 -15.77 9.64 26.63
N ILE A 377 -16.86 9.00 27.07
CA ILE A 377 -17.85 9.62 27.98
C ILE A 377 -18.33 8.59 29.01
N ILE A 378 -18.46 9.02 30.25
CA ILE A 378 -19.13 8.27 31.33
C ILE A 378 -20.36 9.07 31.71
N ALA A 379 -21.53 8.46 31.69
CA ALA A 379 -22.78 9.12 32.06
C ALA A 379 -23.70 8.18 32.86
N GLU A 380 -24.68 8.74 33.53
CA GLU A 380 -25.71 7.98 34.23
C GLU A 380 -27.12 8.32 33.73
N LYS A 381 -28.00 7.32 33.75
CA LYS A 381 -29.43 7.47 33.48
C LYS A 381 -30.19 6.33 34.16
N ASN A 382 -31.26 6.65 34.89
CA ASN A 382 -32.16 5.66 35.52
C ASN A 382 -31.41 4.51 36.25
N GLU A 383 -30.59 4.85 37.24
CA GLU A 383 -29.79 3.90 38.04
C GLU A 383 -28.77 3.04 37.24
N THR A 384 -28.54 3.40 35.98
CA THR A 384 -27.55 2.77 35.11
C THR A 384 -26.38 3.72 34.89
N LEU A 385 -25.17 3.23 35.13
CA LEU A 385 -23.92 3.86 34.75
C LEU A 385 -23.51 3.34 33.37
N ILE A 386 -23.42 4.23 32.40
CA ILE A 386 -23.07 3.89 31.01
C ILE A 386 -21.69 4.44 30.67
N PHE A 387 -20.86 3.58 30.09
CA PHE A 387 -19.58 3.93 29.50
C PHE A 387 -19.74 3.98 27.98
N PHE A 388 -19.56 5.16 27.41
CA PHE A 388 -19.74 5.43 25.98
C PHE A 388 -18.40 5.50 25.26
N GLU A 389 -18.32 4.82 24.12
CA GLU A 389 -17.35 5.08 23.07
C GLU A 389 -18.00 5.95 21.98
N VAL A 390 -17.33 7.00 21.52
CA VAL A 390 -17.84 7.93 20.50
C VAL A 390 -17.05 7.78 19.20
N LYS A 391 -17.76 7.69 18.07
CA LYS A 391 -17.16 7.54 16.75
C LYS A 391 -17.72 8.53 15.75
N THR A 392 -16.89 9.48 15.33
CA THR A 392 -17.24 10.45 14.29
C THR A 392 -16.83 9.95 12.91
N LEU A 393 -17.79 9.51 12.12
CA LEU A 393 -17.60 8.77 10.87
C LEU A 393 -18.44 9.35 9.71
N PRO A 394 -18.26 10.61 9.28
CA PRO A 394 -19.08 11.26 8.25
C PRO A 394 -19.01 10.62 6.86
N HIS A 395 -17.98 9.82 6.60
CA HIS A 395 -17.69 9.24 5.29
C HIS A 395 -17.37 7.74 5.33
N THR A 396 -17.68 7.05 6.43
CA THR A 396 -17.43 5.60 6.57
C THR A 396 -18.75 4.85 6.57
N ALA A 397 -18.82 3.74 5.84
CA ALA A 397 -20.01 2.88 5.85
C ALA A 397 -20.18 2.18 7.21
N PHE A 398 -21.42 2.08 7.69
CA PHE A 398 -21.75 1.46 8.98
C PHE A 398 -21.32 -0.02 9.10
N THR A 399 -21.14 -0.72 7.97
CA THR A 399 -20.67 -2.11 7.93
C THR A 399 -19.24 -2.32 8.46
N ASP A 400 -18.46 -1.24 8.64
CA ASP A 400 -17.11 -1.29 9.19
C ASP A 400 -17.07 -1.12 10.74
N LEU A 401 -18.23 -0.95 11.41
CA LEU A 401 -18.29 -0.66 12.86
C LEU A 401 -17.73 -1.78 13.75
N ASP A 402 -17.96 -3.04 13.39
CA ASP A 402 -17.42 -4.20 14.12
C ASP A 402 -15.88 -4.23 14.12
N ILE A 403 -15.24 -3.63 13.11
CA ILE A 403 -13.79 -3.48 13.02
C ILE A 403 -13.31 -2.33 13.92
N ILE A 404 -14.16 -1.31 14.12
CA ILE A 404 -13.82 -0.05 14.80
C ILE A 404 -13.90 -0.18 16.33
N VAL A 405 -14.79 -1.03 16.84
CA VAL A 405 -14.91 -1.37 18.27
C VAL A 405 -14.64 -2.87 18.48
N GLY A 406 -13.57 -3.37 17.86
CA GLY A 406 -13.21 -4.79 17.93
C GLY A 406 -12.94 -5.28 19.36
N ASN A 407 -13.04 -6.59 19.54
CA ASN A 407 -12.91 -7.34 20.80
C ASN A 407 -11.84 -6.83 21.80
N ARG A 408 -10.62 -6.53 21.32
CA ARG A 408 -9.53 -6.04 22.20
C ARG A 408 -9.76 -4.61 22.72
N LYS A 409 -10.43 -3.76 21.94
CA LYS A 409 -10.79 -2.41 22.37
C LYS A 409 -11.89 -2.46 23.43
N GLN A 410 -12.90 -3.31 23.23
CA GLN A 410 -13.92 -3.60 24.24
C GLN A 410 -13.27 -4.05 25.55
N GLU A 411 -12.34 -5.01 25.50
CA GLU A 411 -11.62 -5.49 26.70
C GLU A 411 -10.88 -4.37 27.44
N ARG A 412 -10.23 -3.44 26.71
CA ARG A 412 -9.56 -2.27 27.32
C ARG A 412 -10.54 -1.30 27.96
N ILE A 413 -11.67 -1.04 27.31
CA ILE A 413 -12.72 -0.17 27.85
C ILE A 413 -13.29 -0.81 29.13
N CYS A 414 -13.59 -2.10 29.12
CA CYS A 414 -14.05 -2.83 30.32
C CYS A 414 -13.01 -2.79 31.46
N LYS A 415 -11.72 -2.98 31.17
CA LYS A 415 -10.64 -2.84 32.18
C LYS A 415 -10.56 -1.41 32.74
N THR A 416 -10.71 -0.41 31.88
CA THR A 416 -10.67 1.01 32.26
C THR A 416 -11.89 1.38 33.12
N ALA A 417 -13.06 0.83 32.79
CA ALA A 417 -14.30 0.99 33.56
C ALA A 417 -14.19 0.34 34.95
N LYS A 418 -13.59 -0.85 35.04
CA LYS A 418 -13.28 -1.48 36.35
C LYS A 418 -12.42 -0.56 37.23
N TYR A 419 -11.40 0.09 36.65
CA TYR A 419 -10.57 1.04 37.39
C TYR A 419 -11.36 2.28 37.85
N PHE A 420 -12.24 2.79 37.00
CA PHE A 420 -13.14 3.89 37.36
C PHE A 420 -14.03 3.52 38.57
N LEU A 421 -14.65 2.34 38.56
CA LEU A 421 -15.50 1.85 39.65
C LEU A 421 -14.74 1.65 40.97
N LEU A 422 -13.50 1.12 40.90
CA LEU A 422 -12.65 0.98 42.08
C LEU A 422 -12.34 2.32 42.76
N THR A 423 -12.21 3.38 41.96
CA THR A 423 -11.91 4.74 42.44
C THR A 423 -13.17 5.56 42.77
N HIS A 424 -14.35 5.14 42.30
CA HIS A 424 -15.63 5.84 42.46
C HIS A 424 -16.71 4.94 43.07
N ARG A 425 -16.49 4.50 44.31
CA ARG A 425 -17.35 3.52 45.01
C ARG A 425 -18.84 3.89 45.11
N LYS A 426 -19.19 5.17 44.97
CA LYS A 426 -20.59 5.64 44.96
C LYS A 426 -21.43 5.00 43.85
N TYR A 427 -20.81 4.54 42.76
CA TYR A 427 -21.51 3.93 41.63
C TYR A 427 -21.56 2.39 41.68
N ASN A 428 -21.00 1.75 42.71
CA ASN A 428 -20.87 0.28 42.78
C ASN A 428 -22.20 -0.49 42.84
N LYS A 429 -23.33 0.20 43.07
CA LYS A 429 -24.66 -0.41 43.14
C LYS A 429 -25.51 -0.16 41.89
N MET A 430 -24.97 0.53 40.90
CA MET A 430 -25.68 0.84 39.66
C MET A 430 -25.56 -0.31 38.65
N HIS A 431 -26.54 -0.40 37.75
CA HIS A 431 -26.40 -1.23 36.57
C HIS A 431 -25.29 -0.69 35.68
N ILE A 432 -24.48 -1.54 35.07
CA ILE A 432 -23.38 -1.12 34.20
C ILE A 432 -23.74 -1.47 32.76
N ARG A 433 -23.59 -0.49 31.86
CA ARG A 433 -23.80 -0.66 30.43
C ARG A 433 -22.65 -0.08 29.63
N PHE A 434 -22.36 -0.67 28.48
CA PHE A 434 -21.38 -0.16 27.52
C PHE A 434 -22.09 0.13 26.20
N ASP A 435 -22.04 1.37 25.77
CA ASP A 435 -22.75 1.85 24.59
C ASP A 435 -21.75 2.48 23.58
N VAL A 436 -22.14 2.52 22.31
CA VAL A 436 -21.39 3.21 21.27
C VAL A 436 -22.28 4.27 20.62
N LEU A 437 -21.78 5.51 20.54
CA LEU A 437 -22.41 6.59 19.78
C LEU A 437 -21.64 6.82 18.48
N VAL A 438 -22.32 6.63 17.35
CA VAL A 438 -21.74 6.84 16.02
C VAL A 438 -22.36 8.10 15.40
N LEU A 439 -21.53 9.07 15.05
CA LEU A 439 -21.92 10.29 14.39
C LEU A 439 -21.60 10.16 12.89
N PRO A 440 -22.59 9.85 12.02
CA PRO A 440 -22.39 9.73 10.57
C PRO A 440 -22.32 11.09 9.85
N PHE A 441 -21.99 12.16 10.57
CA PHE A 441 -21.95 13.54 10.08
C PHE A 441 -20.79 14.29 10.72
N ASP A 442 -20.47 15.48 10.19
CA ASP A 442 -19.47 16.36 10.79
C ASP A 442 -20.12 17.20 11.92
N PRO A 443 -19.83 16.91 13.21
CA PRO A 443 -20.44 17.58 14.36
C PRO A 443 -20.12 19.08 14.46
N ARG A 444 -19.21 19.60 13.63
CA ARG A 444 -18.88 21.03 13.58
C ARG A 444 -19.83 21.82 12.68
N THR A 445 -20.64 21.12 11.89
CA THR A 445 -21.48 21.71 10.83
C THR A 445 -22.97 21.58 11.12
N THR A 446 -23.35 20.82 12.15
CA THR A 446 -24.74 20.58 12.54
C THR A 446 -24.83 20.42 14.05
N GLU A 447 -25.91 20.95 14.65
CA GLU A 447 -26.20 20.83 16.08
C GLU A 447 -27.43 19.96 16.39
N GLU A 448 -28.21 19.59 15.36
CA GLU A 448 -29.51 18.89 15.47
C GLU A 448 -29.50 17.49 14.85
N ALA A 449 -28.36 17.02 14.33
CA ALA A 449 -28.28 15.69 13.74
C ALA A 449 -28.30 14.59 14.81
N GLU A 450 -28.99 13.49 14.52
CA GLU A 450 -29.13 12.38 15.47
C GLU A 450 -28.00 11.35 15.29
N PRO A 451 -27.19 11.07 16.34
CA PRO A 451 -26.22 9.99 16.30
C PRO A 451 -26.93 8.63 16.30
N VAL A 452 -26.26 7.63 15.74
CA VAL A 452 -26.69 6.24 15.90
C VAL A 452 -26.20 5.75 17.27
N HIS A 453 -27.15 5.39 18.13
CA HIS A 453 -26.91 4.91 19.48
C HIS A 453 -27.04 3.39 19.51
N LEU A 454 -25.92 2.70 19.72
CA LEU A 454 -25.84 1.26 19.89
C LEU A 454 -25.80 0.97 21.39
N GLU A 455 -26.93 0.56 21.95
CA GLU A 455 -27.01 0.13 23.34
C GLU A 455 -26.44 -1.27 23.51
N ASN A 456 -25.86 -1.55 24.69
CA ASN A 456 -25.31 -2.88 25.01
C ASN A 456 -24.29 -3.38 23.98
N ALA A 457 -23.50 -2.46 23.41
CA ALA A 457 -22.61 -2.77 22.29
C ALA A 457 -21.57 -3.87 22.61
N PHE A 458 -21.33 -4.16 23.90
CA PHE A 458 -20.35 -5.14 24.36
C PHE A 458 -21.01 -6.36 25.04
N GLU A 459 -22.26 -6.69 24.71
CA GLU A 459 -23.04 -7.77 25.33
C GLU A 459 -22.30 -9.12 25.42
N ASP A 460 -21.43 -9.43 24.44
CA ASP A 460 -20.61 -10.66 24.43
C ASP A 460 -19.43 -10.68 25.43
N TYR A 461 -19.16 -9.56 26.14
CA TYR A 461 -17.97 -9.35 26.97
C TYR A 461 -18.24 -9.00 28.44
N ILE A 462 -19.51 -8.74 28.81
CA ILE A 462 -19.92 -8.28 30.15
C ILE A 462 -20.08 -9.45 31.13
#